data_AF-A0A7S1DSL8-F1
#
_entry.id   AF-A0A7S1DSL8-F1
#
_cell.length_a   1.000
_cell.length_b   1.000
_cell.length_c   1.000
_cell.angle_alpha   90.00
_cell.angle_beta   90.00
_cell.angle_gamma   90.00
#
_symmetry.space_group_name_H-M   'P 1'
#
loop_
_entity.id
_entity.type
_entity.pdbx_description
1 polymer ?
#
loop_
_entity_poly.entity_id
_entity_poly.type
_entity_poly.pdbx_seq_one_letter_code
_entity_poly.pdbx_strand_id
1 'polypeptide(L)'
;EAWHAALSALGWMPMATGMRAPDSITPGLIWCPHGTELAQVLPPMAAGEAPAWLLLSPPLSAAERAIALAAGVWAWLPTEAPAATVAESLHWVAALAAQQQTRDRAAQAAQAAQEARL
;
A
#
# COMPACT_ATOMS: atom_id res chain seq x y z
N GLU A 1 -19.74 3.00 5.34
CA GLU A 1 -19.71 3.79 4.08
C GLU A 1 -19.44 5.30 4.27
N ALA A 2 -19.14 5.81 5.47
CA ALA A 2 -18.77 7.21 5.68
C ALA A 2 -17.32 7.56 5.26
N TRP A 3 -16.40 6.59 5.33
CA TRP A 3 -14.99 6.81 5.01
C TRP A 3 -14.76 6.99 3.49
N HIS A 4 -15.52 6.30 2.64
CA HIS A 4 -15.45 6.48 1.18
C HIS A 4 -15.75 7.92 0.76
N ALA A 5 -16.84 8.49 1.28
CA ALA A 5 -17.23 9.88 0.99
C ALA A 5 -16.20 10.87 1.53
N ALA A 6 -15.67 10.64 2.74
CA ALA A 6 -14.65 11.49 3.33
C ALA A 6 -13.30 11.42 2.58
N LEU A 7 -12.87 10.24 2.13
CA LEU A 7 -11.65 10.10 1.33
C LEU A 7 -11.82 10.66 -0.08
N SER A 8 -12.98 10.48 -0.70
CA SER A 8 -13.30 11.07 -2.00
C SER A 8 -13.30 12.60 -1.92
N ALA A 9 -13.83 13.18 -0.84
CA ALA A 9 -13.75 14.63 -0.59
C ALA A 9 -12.32 15.13 -0.37
N LEU A 10 -11.40 14.25 0.03
CA LEU A 10 -9.97 14.52 0.18
C LEU A 10 -9.16 14.20 -1.09
N GLY A 11 -9.83 13.92 -2.22
CA GLY A 11 -9.19 13.65 -3.51
C GLY A 11 -8.66 12.23 -3.69
N TRP A 12 -8.90 11.34 -2.73
CA TRP A 12 -8.57 9.92 -2.85
C TRP A 12 -9.75 9.20 -3.49
N MET A 13 -9.56 8.57 -4.66
CA MET A 13 -10.58 7.71 -5.26
C MET A 13 -10.43 6.29 -4.68
N PRO A 14 -11.28 5.87 -3.72
CA PRO A 14 -11.26 4.49 -3.27
C PRO A 14 -11.69 3.59 -4.42
N MET A 15 -10.78 2.73 -4.86
CA MET A 15 -11.11 1.72 -5.86
C MET A 15 -11.81 0.56 -5.16
N ALA A 16 -13.06 0.29 -5.53
CA ALA A 16 -13.78 -0.88 -5.09
C ALA A 16 -13.01 -2.17 -5.46
N THR A 17 -13.32 -3.26 -4.75
CA THR A 17 -12.82 -4.62 -4.98
C THR A 17 -12.79 -4.96 -6.47
N GLY A 18 -11.58 -4.96 -7.04
CA GLY A 18 -11.35 -4.91 -8.49
C GLY A 18 -10.06 -4.15 -8.79
N MET A 19 -8.97 -4.65 -8.20
CA MET A 19 -7.63 -4.07 -8.20
C MET A 19 -7.16 -3.64 -9.59
N ARG A 20 -6.80 -2.37 -9.73
CA ARG A 20 -5.68 -2.00 -10.58
C ARG A 20 -4.48 -1.90 -9.66
N ALA A 21 -3.37 -2.53 -10.02
CA ALA A 21 -2.12 -2.32 -9.31
C ALA A 21 -1.89 -0.82 -9.22
N PRO A 22 -1.50 -0.28 -8.05
CA PRO A 22 -1.09 1.10 -7.95
C PRO A 22 -0.01 1.32 -9.00
N ASP A 23 -0.24 2.23 -9.94
CA ASP A 23 0.85 2.86 -10.68
C ASP A 23 1.89 3.26 -9.63
N SER A 24 3.18 3.07 -9.89
CA SER A 24 4.30 3.08 -8.90
C SER A 24 4.42 4.27 -7.91
N ILE A 25 3.52 5.24 -7.97
CA ILE A 25 3.48 6.48 -7.21
C ILE A 25 2.21 6.58 -6.31
N THR A 26 1.11 5.91 -6.65
CA THR A 26 -0.17 6.10 -5.94
C THR A 26 -0.39 4.98 -4.93
N PRO A 27 -0.35 5.21 -3.62
CA PRO A 27 -0.63 4.13 -2.67
C PRO A 27 -2.09 3.73 -2.74
N GLY A 28 -2.36 2.47 -2.45
CA GLY A 28 -3.71 1.96 -2.42
C GLY A 28 -4.23 1.75 -1.00
N LEU A 29 -5.54 1.71 -0.86
CA LEU A 29 -6.24 1.45 0.40
C LEU A 29 -6.94 0.10 0.33
N ILE A 30 -6.71 -0.76 1.32
CA ILE A 30 -7.37 -2.05 1.47
C ILE A 30 -8.28 -1.99 2.69
N TRP A 31 -9.56 -2.29 2.50
CA TRP A 31 -10.54 -2.38 3.59
C TRP A 31 -10.83 -3.84 3.90
N CYS A 32 -10.47 -4.29 5.10
CA CYS A 32 -10.69 -5.65 5.58
C CYS A 32 -11.37 -5.63 6.95
N PRO A 33 -12.71 -5.52 7.00
CA PRO A 33 -13.44 -5.33 8.25
C PRO A 33 -13.50 -6.59 9.13
N HIS A 34 -13.19 -7.76 8.57
CA HIS A 34 -13.22 -9.05 9.27
C HIS A 34 -11.87 -9.75 9.08
N GLY A 35 -11.17 -10.08 10.17
CA GLY A 35 -9.80 -10.62 10.14
C GLY A 35 -9.63 -11.93 9.34
N THR A 36 -10.69 -12.74 9.23
CA THR A 36 -10.66 -14.06 8.58
C THR A 36 -10.53 -14.03 7.06
N GLU A 37 -10.58 -12.85 6.42
CA GLU A 37 -10.59 -12.72 4.96
C GLU A 37 -9.32 -12.09 4.39
N LEU A 38 -8.33 -11.78 5.24
CA LEU A 38 -7.15 -11.01 4.83
C LEU A 38 -6.44 -11.61 3.61
N ALA A 39 -6.19 -12.92 3.61
CA ALA A 39 -5.53 -13.62 2.50
C ALA A 39 -6.35 -13.66 1.20
N GLN A 40 -7.66 -13.41 1.28
CA GLN A 40 -8.57 -13.41 0.12
C GLN A 40 -8.71 -12.00 -0.48
N VAL A 41 -8.54 -10.96 0.34
CA VAL A 41 -8.67 -9.56 -0.06
C VAL A 41 -7.34 -8.97 -0.53
N LEU A 42 -6.22 -9.47 -0.02
CA LEU A 42 -4.89 -8.95 -0.37
C LEU A 42 -4.50 -9.38 -1.80
N PRO A 43 -4.08 -8.44 -2.67
CA PRO A 43 -3.53 -8.78 -3.97
C PRO A 43 -2.30 -9.68 -3.84
N PRO A 44 -2.14 -10.69 -4.70
CA PRO A 44 -0.84 -11.33 -4.85
C PRO A 44 0.17 -10.29 -5.37
N MET A 45 1.34 -10.23 -4.73
CA MET A 45 2.43 -9.36 -5.16
C MET A 45 3.10 -9.97 -6.40
N ALA A 46 3.04 -9.29 -7.54
CA ALA A 46 3.76 -9.74 -8.74
C ALA A 46 5.27 -9.54 -8.57
N ALA A 47 6.06 -10.39 -9.23
CA ALA A 47 7.52 -10.29 -9.18
C ALA A 47 7.98 -8.93 -9.77
N GLY A 48 8.71 -8.16 -8.96
CA GLY A 48 9.18 -6.82 -9.34
C GLY A 48 8.20 -5.68 -9.02
N GLU A 49 7.03 -5.99 -8.48
CA GLU A 49 6.13 -4.98 -7.91
C GLU A 49 6.40 -4.82 -6.41
N ALA A 50 6.44 -3.58 -5.95
CA ALA A 50 6.46 -3.23 -4.53
C ALA A 50 5.25 -2.33 -4.27
N PRO A 51 4.04 -2.89 -4.21
CA PRO A 51 2.87 -2.06 -4.00
C PRO A 51 2.92 -1.47 -2.59
N ALA A 52 2.43 -0.25 -2.45
CA ALA A 52 2.43 0.48 -1.19
C ALA A 52 0.99 0.57 -0.68
N TRP A 53 0.57 -0.42 0.13
CA TRP A 53 -0.80 -0.50 0.63
C TRP A 53 -0.92 0.04 2.06
N LEU A 54 -1.98 0.80 2.30
CA LEU A 54 -2.54 1.05 3.63
C LEU A 54 -3.69 0.07 3.87
N LEU A 55 -3.65 -0.67 4.97
CA LEU A 55 -4.71 -1.60 5.37
C LEU A 55 -5.58 -1.00 6.49
N LEU A 56 -6.89 -1.09 6.35
CA LEU A 56 -7.85 -0.85 7.42
C LEU A 56 -8.41 -2.19 7.89
N SER A 57 -8.04 -2.61 9.10
CA SER A 57 -8.46 -3.89 9.67
C SER A 57 -8.57 -3.85 11.19
N PRO A 58 -9.32 -4.78 11.80
CA PRO A 58 -9.16 -5.09 13.22
C PRO A 58 -7.71 -5.48 13.55
N PRO A 59 -7.35 -5.54 14.85
CA PRO A 59 -6.01 -5.96 15.27
C PRO A 59 -5.62 -7.32 14.68
N LEU A 60 -4.50 -7.34 13.95
CA LEU A 60 -3.98 -8.54 13.30
C LEU A 60 -3.16 -9.39 14.28
N SER A 61 -3.39 -10.70 14.24
CA SER A 61 -2.51 -11.73 14.81
C SER A 61 -1.14 -11.73 14.13
N ALA A 62 -0.16 -12.43 14.72
CA ALA A 62 1.18 -12.54 14.15
C ALA A 62 1.18 -13.17 12.74
N ALA A 63 0.34 -14.19 12.52
CA ALA A 63 0.21 -14.84 11.22
C ALA A 63 -0.39 -13.91 10.16
N GLU A 64 -1.44 -13.17 10.52
CA GLU A 64 -2.08 -12.20 9.62
C GLU A 64 -1.15 -11.04 9.26
N ARG A 65 -0.32 -10.58 10.22
CA ARG A 65 0.72 -9.57 9.93
C ARG A 65 1.74 -10.07 8.91
N ALA A 66 2.16 -11.33 9.01
CA ALA A 66 3.08 -11.91 8.05
C ALA A 66 2.47 -11.95 6.64
N ILE A 67 1.18 -12.29 6.53
CA ILE A 67 0.43 -12.28 5.26
C ILE A 67 0.33 -10.85 4.71
N ALA A 68 -0.01 -9.87 5.54
CA ALA A 68 -0.10 -8.46 5.15
C ALA A 68 1.23 -7.94 4.59
N LEU A 69 2.34 -8.22 5.29
CA LEU A 69 3.67 -7.80 4.86
C LEU A 69 4.09 -8.48 3.55
N ALA A 70 3.81 -9.78 3.39
CA ALA A 70 4.09 -10.49 2.15
C ALA A 70 3.31 -9.96 0.93
N ALA A 71 2.16 -9.33 1.17
CA ALA A 71 1.36 -8.67 0.14
C ALA A 71 1.74 -7.20 -0.13
N GLY A 72 2.77 -6.66 0.55
CA GLY A 72 3.20 -5.27 0.39
C GLY A 72 2.36 -4.26 1.16
N VAL A 73 1.76 -4.65 2.29
CA VAL A 73 1.14 -3.69 3.22
C VAL A 73 2.23 -2.97 4.02
N TRP A 74 2.25 -1.64 3.94
CA TRP A 74 3.27 -0.79 4.59
C TRP A 74 2.80 -0.20 5.91
N ALA A 75 1.49 0.01 6.02
CA ALA A 75 0.85 0.53 7.21
C ALA A 75 -0.51 -0.11 7.41
N TRP A 76 -0.96 -0.17 8.66
CA TRP A 76 -2.29 -0.64 9.04
C TRP A 76 -2.89 0.27 10.11
N LEU A 77 -4.19 0.53 9.99
CA LEU A 77 -4.98 1.28 10.96
C LEU A 77 -6.23 0.48 11.34
N PRO A 78 -6.80 0.73 12.54
CA PRO A 78 -8.08 0.17 12.90
C PRO A 78 -9.18 0.60 11.92
N THR A 79 -10.20 -0.24 11.75
CA THR A 79 -11.37 0.01 10.88
C THR A 79 -12.12 1.29 11.21
N GLU A 80 -12.07 1.70 12.47
CA GLU A 80 -12.73 2.87 13.04
C GLU A 80 -11.85 4.13 13.01
N ALA A 81 -10.68 4.08 12.37
CA ALA A 81 -9.79 5.24 12.25
C ALA A 81 -10.51 6.44 11.60
N PRO A 82 -10.33 7.67 12.14
CA PRO A 82 -10.88 8.87 11.53
C PRO A 82 -10.38 9.06 10.10
N ALA A 83 -11.24 9.58 9.21
CA ALA A 83 -10.89 9.78 7.80
C ALA A 83 -9.65 10.67 7.61
N ALA A 84 -9.45 11.67 8.48
CA ALA A 84 -8.24 12.51 8.46
C ALA A 84 -6.97 11.69 8.72
N THR A 85 -7.00 10.77 9.69
CA THR A 85 -5.87 9.87 10.01
C THR A 85 -5.59 8.91 8.87
N VAL A 86 -6.64 8.39 8.23
CA VAL A 86 -6.49 7.52 7.04
C VAL A 86 -5.85 8.30 5.90
N ALA A 87 -6.31 9.52 5.62
CA ALA A 87 -5.76 10.36 4.55
C ALA A 87 -4.31 10.79 4.82
N GLU A 88 -3.96 11.12 6.05
CA GLU A 88 -2.57 11.42 6.44
C GLU A 88 -1.68 10.18 6.27
N SER A 89 -2.16 9.02 6.67
CA SER A 89 -1.42 7.76 6.52
C SER A 89 -1.23 7.40 5.05
N LEU A 90 -2.23 7.63 4.19
CA LEU A 90 -2.11 7.48 2.75
C LEU A 90 -1.03 8.42 2.17
N HIS A 91 -0.98 9.69 2.61
CA HIS A 91 0.11 10.60 2.20
C HIS A 91 1.49 10.10 2.62
N TRP A 92 1.62 9.58 3.83
CA TRP A 92 2.88 9.00 4.30
C TRP A 92 3.31 7.78 3.48
N VAL A 93 2.39 6.86 3.21
CA VAL A 93 2.65 5.68 2.38
C VAL A 93 3.04 6.11 0.95
N ALA A 94 2.36 7.12 0.37
CA ALA A 94 2.73 7.68 -0.94
C ALA A 94 4.16 8.23 -0.96
N ALA A 95 4.50 9.06 0.04
CA ALA A 95 5.80 9.71 0.13
C ALA A 95 6.94 8.69 0.29
N LEU A 96 6.73 7.67 1.13
CA LEU A 96 7.66 6.57 1.29
C LEU A 96 7.82 5.78 -0.03
N ALA A 97 6.73 5.54 -0.76
CA ALA A 97 6.76 4.80 -2.02
C ALA A 97 7.57 5.54 -3.08
N ALA A 98 7.36 6.84 -3.22
CA ALA A 98 8.13 7.71 -4.09
C ALA A 98 9.63 7.73 -3.71
N GLN A 99 9.94 7.77 -2.41
CA GLN A 99 11.31 7.73 -1.93
C GLN A 99 11.99 6.39 -2.25
N GLN A 100 11.31 5.26 -2.02
CA GLN A 100 11.82 3.93 -2.33
C GLN A 100 12.09 3.78 -3.83
N GLN A 101 11.14 4.20 -4.68
CA GLN A 101 11.33 4.18 -6.13
C GLN A 101 12.53 5.01 -6.59
N THR A 102 12.75 6.18 -5.98
CA THR A 102 13.90 7.03 -6.29
C THR A 102 15.22 6.32 -5.94
N ARG A 103 15.26 5.63 -4.80
CA ARG A 103 16.43 4.84 -4.39
C ARG A 103 16.69 3.66 -5.33
N ASP A 104 15.64 2.95 -5.73
CA ASP A 104 15.76 1.79 -6.61
C ASP A 104 16.25 2.20 -8.00
N ARG A 105 15.75 3.32 -8.54
CA ARG A 105 16.26 3.89 -9.81
C ARG A 105 17.73 4.31 -9.71
N ALA A 106 18.13 4.93 -8.61
CA ALA A 106 19.53 5.32 -8.40
C ALA A 106 20.45 4.08 -8.31
N ALA A 107 20.01 3.02 -7.63
CA ALA A 107 20.74 1.77 -7.54
C ALA A 107 20.90 1.10 -8.92
N GLN A 108 19.82 1.03 -9.71
CA GLN A 108 19.84 0.50 -11.07
C GLN A 108 20.78 1.30 -11.98
N ALA A 109 20.75 2.63 -11.91
CA ALA A 109 21.64 3.49 -12.69
C ALA A 109 23.12 3.30 -12.30
N ALA A 110 23.42 3.15 -11.01
CA ALA A 110 24.77 2.87 -10.54
C ALA A 110 25.28 1.51 -11.02
N GLN A 111 24.43 0.47 -10.97
CA GLN A 111 24.76 -0.86 -11.48
C GLN A 111 25.02 -0.84 -12.99
N ALA A 112 24.13 -0.23 -13.78
CA ALA A 112 24.30 -0.13 -15.22
C ALA A 112 25.59 0.64 -15.60
N ALA A 113 25.92 1.71 -14.86
CA ALA A 113 27.15 2.47 -15.07
C ALA A 113 28.42 1.67 -14.72
N GLN A 114 28.32 0.72 -13.79
CA GLN A 114 29.42 -0.18 -13.44
C GLN A 114 29.59 -1.30 -14.46
N GLU A 115 28.49 -1.87 -14.96
CA GLU A 115 28.50 -2.88 -16.03
C GLU A 115 29.05 -2.30 -17.35
N ALA A 116 28.73 -1.05 -17.69
CA ALA A 116 29.24 -0.40 -18.89
C ALA A 116 30.75 -0.05 -18.86
N ARG A 117 31.42 -0.22 -17.71
CA ARG A 117 32.87 -0.01 -17.53
C ARG A 117 33.69 -1.30 -17.58
N LEU A 118 33.03 -2.45 -17.59
CA LEU A 118 33.63 -3.79 -17.72
C LEU A 118 33.65 -4.20 -19.20
#